data_AF-A0A0D6LEA4-F1
#
_entry.id   AF-A0A0D6LEA4-F1
#
_cell.length_a   1.000
_cell.length_b   1.000
_cell.length_c   1.000
_cell.angle_alpha   90.00
_cell.angle_beta   90.00
_cell.angle_gamma   90.00
#
_symmetry.space_group_name_H-M   'P 1'
#
loop_
_entity.id
_entity.type
_entity.pdbx_description
1 polymer ?
#
loop_
_entity_poly.entity_id
_entity_poly.type
_entity_poly.pdbx_seq_one_letter_code
_entity_poly.pdbx_strand_id
1 'polypeptide(L)' 'MTSFLQKSSSGFLAGQELTYADLILAEHIHTMRSVFPEYTKGFPEIEAHYEKVTSVPALKKWMETRPKTNF' A
#
# COMPACT_ATOMS: atom_id res chain seq x y z
N MET A 1 -10.81 -1.20 6.23
CA MET A 1 -9.98 -1.57 5.06
C MET A 1 -9.75 -3.07 5.00
N THR A 2 -9.36 -3.73 6.10
CA THR A 2 -9.23 -5.20 6.16
C THR A 2 -10.48 -5.95 5.70
N SER A 3 -11.68 -5.51 6.12
CA SER A 3 -12.94 -6.11 5.66
C SER A 3 -13.19 -6.04 4.15
N PHE A 4 -12.62 -5.04 3.45
CA PHE A 4 -12.67 -4.95 1.99
C PHE A 4 -11.65 -5.89 1.36
N LEU A 5 -10.43 -5.93 1.88
CA LEU A 5 -9.35 -6.81 1.40
C LEU A 5 -9.66 -8.29 1.62
N GLN A 6 -10.27 -8.65 2.75
CA GLN A 6 -10.70 -10.03 3.04
C GLN A 6 -11.79 -10.52 2.08
N LYS A 7 -12.61 -9.60 1.56
CA LYS A 7 -13.64 -9.90 0.54
C LYS A 7 -13.10 -9.81 -0.89
N SER A 8 -11.91 -9.26 -1.06
CA SER A 8 -11.31 -9.04 -2.36
C SER A 8 -10.66 -10.33 -2.86
N SER A 9 -11.04 -10.75 -4.07
CA SER A 9 -10.35 -11.84 -4.77
C SER A 9 -9.11 -11.35 -5.52
N SER A 10 -8.99 -10.04 -5.77
CA SER A 10 -7.88 -9.44 -6.52
C SER A 10 -6.73 -8.99 -5.61
N GLY A 11 -7.02 -8.76 -4.32
CA GLY A 11 -6.09 -8.12 -3.38
C GLY A 11 -6.01 -6.60 -3.52
N PHE A 12 -6.87 -5.97 -4.35
CA PHE A 12 -7.10 -4.53 -4.36
C PHE A 12 -8.33 -4.16 -3.52
N LEU A 13 -8.41 -2.92 -3.05
CA LEU A 13 -9.50 -2.43 -2.20
C LEU A 13 -10.87 -2.46 -2.88
N ALA A 14 -10.90 -2.27 -4.21
CA ALA A 14 -12.13 -2.28 -5.00
C ALA A 14 -11.88 -2.88 -6.39
N GLY A 15 -12.78 -3.77 -6.81
CA GLY A 15 -12.72 -4.37 -8.15
C GLY A 15 -11.54 -5.31 -8.35
N GLN A 16 -11.11 -5.45 -9.60
CA GLN A 16 -10.09 -6.41 -10.02
C GLN A 16 -8.74 -5.77 -10.39
N GLU A 17 -8.69 -4.45 -10.47
CA GLU A 17 -7.53 -3.70 -10.96
C GLU A 17 -7.10 -2.64 -9.94
N LEU A 18 -5.89 -2.13 -10.13
CA LEU A 18 -5.34 -1.06 -9.29
C LEU A 18 -6.18 0.21 -9.42
N THR A 19 -6.55 0.79 -8.30
CA THR A 19 -7.26 2.08 -8.24
C THR A 19 -6.46 3.11 -7.45
N TYR A 20 -6.87 4.38 -7.52
CA TYR A 20 -6.27 5.43 -6.68
C TYR A 20 -6.45 5.17 -5.18
N ALA A 21 -7.50 4.45 -4.76
CA ALA A 21 -7.67 4.10 -3.35
C ALA A 21 -6.52 3.21 -2.84
N ASP A 22 -6.04 2.29 -3.67
CA ASP A 22 -4.91 1.43 -3.37
C ASP A 22 -3.61 2.23 -3.22
N LEU A 23 -3.40 3.21 -4.10
CA LEU A 23 -2.25 4.11 -4.07
C LEU A 23 -2.25 4.98 -2.81
N ILE A 24 -3.40 5.55 -2.44
CA ILE A 24 -3.54 6.37 -1.22
C ILE A 24 -3.22 5.55 0.02
N LEU A 25 -3.76 4.32 0.11
CA LEU A 25 -3.47 3.45 1.24
C LEU A 25 -1.98 3.07 1.30
N ALA A 26 -1.39 2.68 0.16
CA ALA A 26 0.02 2.32 0.10
C ALA A 26 0.92 3.48 0.50
N GLU A 27 0.69 4.70 -0.02
CA GLU A 27 1.47 5.88 0.33
C GLU A 27 1.32 6.23 1.82
N HIS A 28 0.09 6.21 2.35
CA HIS A 28 -0.16 6.49 3.77
C HIS A 28 0.59 5.51 4.68
N ILE A 29 0.58 4.21 4.34
CA ILE A 29 1.35 3.20 5.07
C ILE A 29 2.85 3.51 5.00
N HIS A 30 3.37 3.85 3.82
CA HIS A 30 4.78 4.20 3.64
C HIS A 30 5.19 5.37 4.55
N THR A 31 4.44 6.47 4.52
CA THR A 31 4.71 7.66 5.34
C THR A 31 4.58 7.34 6.82
N MET A 32 3.54 6.61 7.24
CA MET A 32 3.36 6.26 8.66
C MET A 32 4.46 5.34 9.18
N ARG A 33 4.99 4.42 8.36
CA ARG A 33 6.12 3.55 8.76
C ARG A 33 7.42 4.32 8.98
N SER A 34 7.58 5.49 8.36
CA SER A 34 8.75 6.35 8.62
C SER A 34 8.77 6.90 10.05
N VAL A 35 7.58 7.04 10.68
CA VAL A 35 7.41 7.53 12.05
C VAL A 35 7.18 6.39 13.04
N PHE A 36 6.40 5.38 12.63
CA PHE A 36 6.00 4.23 13.44
C PHE A 36 6.25 2.93 12.65
N PRO A 37 7.45 2.33 12.75
CA PRO A 37 7.81 1.15 11.95
C PRO A 37 6.86 -0.03 12.09
N GLU A 38 6.21 -0.18 13.25
CA GLU A 38 5.24 -1.26 13.52
C GLU A 38 3.78 -0.90 13.15
N TYR A 39 3.53 0.19 12.41
CA TYR A 39 2.18 0.73 12.16
C TYR A 39 1.15 -0.29 11.64
N THR A 40 1.60 -1.24 10.84
CA THR A 40 0.77 -2.27 10.20
C THR A 40 0.92 -3.65 10.85
N LYS A 41 1.67 -3.76 11.96
CA LYS A 41 1.86 -5.00 12.70
C LYS A 41 0.51 -5.53 13.18
N GLY A 42 0.26 -6.82 12.92
CA GLY A 42 -1.01 -7.48 13.25
C GLY A 42 -2.09 -7.39 12.16
N PHE A 43 -1.81 -6.75 11.02
CA PHE A 43 -2.71 -6.66 9.88
C PHE A 43 -2.09 -7.28 8.60
N PRO A 44 -1.98 -8.62 8.53
CA PRO A 44 -1.31 -9.30 7.41
C PRO A 44 -1.93 -9.00 6.04
N GLU A 45 -3.24 -8.74 5.96
CA GLU A 45 -3.92 -8.38 4.72
C GLU A 45 -3.47 -7.01 4.21
N ILE A 46 -3.16 -6.08 5.12
CA ILE A 46 -2.66 -4.74 4.78
C ILE A 46 -1.20 -4.83 4.31
N GLU A 47 -0.39 -5.70 4.91
CA GLU A 47 0.97 -5.99 4.42
C GLU A 47 0.96 -6.52 2.99
N ALA A 48 0.15 -7.56 2.75
CA ALA A 48 0.03 -8.16 1.42
C ALA A 48 -0.48 -7.17 0.37
N HIS A 49 -1.43 -6.30 0.74
CA HIS A 49 -1.91 -5.22 -0.12
C HIS A 49 -0.79 -4.22 -0.44
N TYR A 50 -0.07 -3.75 0.59
CA TYR A 50 1.03 -2.79 0.42
C TYR A 50 2.13 -3.35 -0.50
N GLU A 51 2.56 -4.59 -0.28
CA GLU A 51 3.55 -5.27 -1.13
C GLU A 51 3.06 -5.41 -2.56
N LYS A 52 1.81 -5.83 -2.77
CA LYS A 52 1.21 -5.96 -4.10
C LYS A 52 1.21 -4.62 -4.84
N VAL A 53 0.72 -3.55 -4.20
CA VAL A 53 0.61 -2.22 -4.83
C VAL A 53 1.99 -1.66 -5.13
N THR A 54 2.91 -1.71 -4.18
CA THR A 54 4.28 -1.16 -4.34
C THR A 54 5.17 -2.00 -5.27
N SER A 55 4.77 -3.23 -5.60
CA SER A 55 5.44 -4.06 -6.61
C SER A 55 5.16 -3.65 -8.06
N VAL A 56 4.14 -2.80 -8.31
CA VAL A 56 3.80 -2.34 -9.66
C VAL A 56 5.00 -1.61 -10.27
N PRO A 57 5.54 -2.04 -11.43
CA PRO A 57 6.85 -1.58 -11.91
C PRO A 57 7.01 -0.05 -12.02
N ALA A 58 5.97 0.63 -12.52
CA ALA A 58 5.97 2.08 -12.63
C ALA A 58 5.98 2.78 -11.26
N LEU A 59 5.20 2.27 -10.29
CA LEU A 59 5.16 2.82 -8.94
C LEU A 59 6.46 2.53 -8.19
N LYS A 60 6.98 1.31 -8.27
CA LYS A 60 8.25 0.93 -7.67
C LYS A 60 9.37 1.86 -8.13
N LYS A 61 9.48 2.07 -9.45
CA LYS A 61 10.45 3.01 -10.04
C LYS A 61 10.25 4.43 -9.53
N TRP A 62 9.01 4.90 -9.40
CA TRP A 62 8.72 6.22 -8.82
C TRP A 62 9.18 6.32 -7.36
N MET A 63 8.87 5.34 -6.51
CA MET A 63 9.29 5.35 -5.10
C MET A 63 10.81 5.36 -4.93
N GLU A 64 11.55 4.70 -5.83
CA GLU A 64 13.02 4.67 -5.81
C GLU A 64 13.65 5.99 -6.29
N THR A 65 12.97 6.74 -7.17
CA THR A 65 13.51 7.94 -7.83
C THR A 65 12.97 9.26 -7.28
N ARG A 66 11.85 9.24 -6.56
CA ARG A 66 11.20 10.44 -6.03
C ARG A 66 12.09 11.18 -5.04
N PRO A 67 11.99 12.53 -4.93
CA PRO A 67 12.67 13.29 -3.89
C PRO A 67 12.30 12.77 -2.51
N LYS A 68 13.29 12.66 -1.62
CA LYS A 68 13.06 12.30 -0.22
C LYS A 68 12.57 13.53 0.54
N THR A 69 11.33 13.49 1.00
CA THR A 69 10.71 14.49 1.87
C THR A 69 10.45 13.90 3.24
N ASN A 70 10.14 14.74 4.23
CA ASN A 70 9.80 14.28 5.58
C ASN A 70 8.42 13.58 5.64
N PHE A 71 7.55 13.86 4.67
CA PHE A 71 6.22 13.28 4.47
C PHE A 71 5.80 13.44 3.01
#